data_AF-A0A932VWW4-F1
#
_entry.id   AF-A0A932VWW4-F1
#
_cell.length_a   1.000
_cell.length_b   1.000
_cell.length_c   1.000
_cell.angle_alpha   90.00
_cell.angle_beta   90.00
_cell.angle_gamma   90.00
#
_symmetry.space_group_name_H-M   'P 1'
#
loop_
_entity.id
_entity.type
_entity.pdbx_description
1 polymer ?
#
loop_
_entity_poly.entity_id
_entity_poly.type
_entity_poly.pdbx_seq_one_letter_code
_entity_poly.pdbx_strand_id
1 'polypeptide(L)'
;METEKITLLAPSPTLSPAQPQDKTLQGSVLVLIQFDVCEEIRLDELRTIFGARRQDASFKHPAPGYVRYQRPPVVEPIEPLILESGERLDGQIKYYDYGVLSVVFELPFSGDWDTLVRLSSRWVWDTDFTSLAQKIVKQKLERARPALVKPYEEWLNEDYFIFHVREIAGTPSASDLFAAEGGRIAQIVRGETVTLSDGEHQEILQSKISYYPNDLTVIGWNGAFLYDSAAGAETIIQLLEYANSQLLEFRHYDELLTRELQSVYDFMENGSTGILARWRTATRATRLHTVLLDVGELTERADNAIKFLSDMFSARLYKVAASKIGVTDYKDLVNQKVHTAEELYRFMVDQFHQSRAFVLELMIVIILIIDLIWLFKGSKPI
;
A
#
# COMPACT_ATOMS: atom_id res chain seq x y z
N MET A 1 90.44 -1.42 -35.70
CA MET A 1 89.40 -2.40 -36.09
C MET A 1 88.93 -3.06 -34.80
N GLU A 2 88.02 -2.38 -34.12
CA GLU A 2 87.30 -2.91 -32.96
C GLU A 2 85.82 -2.59 -33.18
N THR A 3 85.02 -3.61 -32.95
CA THR A 3 83.65 -3.80 -33.42
C THR A 3 82.66 -3.02 -32.56
N GLU A 4 81.87 -2.15 -33.20
CA GLU A 4 80.67 -1.52 -32.62
C GLU A 4 79.66 -2.59 -32.21
N LYS A 5 79.35 -2.65 -30.90
CA LYS A 5 78.22 -3.39 -30.36
C LYS A 5 76.96 -2.54 -30.51
N ILE A 6 76.07 -2.95 -31.41
CA ILE A 6 74.73 -2.40 -31.56
C ILE A 6 73.88 -2.92 -30.39
N THR A 7 73.57 -2.03 -29.44
CA THR A 7 72.61 -2.29 -28.36
C THR A 7 71.19 -2.15 -28.91
N LEU A 8 70.51 -3.28 -29.10
CA LEU A 8 69.07 -3.34 -29.39
C LEU A 8 68.29 -2.85 -28.15
N LEU A 9 67.70 -1.65 -28.22
CA LEU A 9 66.69 -1.21 -27.25
C LEU A 9 65.44 -2.09 -27.40
N ALA A 10 65.08 -2.81 -26.33
CA ALA A 10 63.78 -3.45 -26.21
C ALA A 10 62.67 -2.39 -26.14
N PRO A 11 61.51 -2.61 -26.78
CA PRO A 11 60.41 -1.66 -26.72
C PRO A 11 59.83 -1.59 -25.30
N SER A 12 59.57 -0.36 -24.86
CA SER A 12 58.82 -0.04 -23.63
C SER A 12 57.51 -0.82 -23.57
N PRO A 13 57.03 -1.23 -22.37
CA PRO A 13 55.76 -1.91 -22.26
C PRO A 13 54.65 -0.96 -22.71
N THR A 14 54.00 -1.31 -23.81
CA THR A 14 52.71 -0.74 -24.20
C THR A 14 51.75 -0.98 -23.05
N LEU A 15 51.38 0.10 -22.36
CA LEU A 15 50.21 0.12 -21.49
C LEU A 15 49.02 -0.40 -22.32
N SER A 16 48.58 -1.62 -22.03
CA SER A 16 47.27 -2.07 -22.48
C SER A 16 46.24 -1.03 -22.06
N PRO A 17 45.32 -0.61 -22.95
CA PRO A 17 44.19 0.20 -22.52
C PRO A 17 43.49 -0.60 -21.41
N ALA A 18 43.32 0.02 -20.25
CA ALA A 18 42.53 -0.54 -19.17
C ALA A 18 41.21 -1.01 -19.78
N GLN A 19 40.94 -2.32 -19.69
CA GLN A 19 39.59 -2.82 -19.91
C GLN A 19 38.67 -1.95 -19.04
N PRO A 20 37.51 -1.49 -19.55
CA PRO A 20 36.56 -0.78 -18.70
C PRO A 20 36.32 -1.67 -17.49
N GLN A 21 36.65 -1.16 -16.29
CA GLN A 21 36.25 -1.82 -15.06
C GLN A 21 34.73 -1.92 -15.12
N ASP A 22 34.24 -3.12 -15.42
CA ASP A 22 32.82 -3.41 -15.51
C ASP A 22 32.17 -2.90 -14.23
N LYS A 23 31.33 -1.87 -14.35
CA LYS A 23 30.45 -1.39 -13.29
C LYS A 23 29.33 -2.42 -13.11
N THR A 24 29.68 -3.65 -12.75
CA THR A 24 28.73 -4.72 -12.54
C THR A 24 27.96 -4.44 -11.26
N LEU A 25 26.65 -4.48 -11.40
CA LEU A 25 25.65 -4.49 -10.35
C LEU A 25 25.19 -5.93 -10.16
N GLN A 26 25.05 -6.36 -8.91
CA GLN A 26 24.39 -7.62 -8.58
C GLN A 26 23.32 -7.36 -7.53
N GLY A 27 22.19 -8.04 -7.67
CA GLY A 27 21.06 -7.85 -6.77
C GLY A 27 19.84 -8.62 -7.20
N SER A 28 18.67 -8.13 -6.82
CA SER A 28 17.38 -8.63 -7.27
C SER A 28 16.39 -7.51 -7.52
N VAL A 29 15.47 -7.77 -8.45
CA VAL A 29 14.28 -6.94 -8.67
C VAL A 29 13.09 -7.68 -8.11
N LEU A 30 12.38 -7.04 -7.19
CA LEU A 30 11.17 -7.55 -6.59
C LEU A 30 9.97 -6.78 -7.12
N VAL A 31 8.86 -7.48 -7.33
CA VAL A 31 7.55 -6.87 -7.54
C VAL A 31 6.62 -7.39 -6.45
N LEU A 32 6.07 -6.44 -5.69
CA LEU A 32 5.08 -6.68 -4.65
C LEU A 32 3.71 -6.38 -5.25
N ILE A 33 2.80 -7.33 -5.23
CA ILE A 33 1.42 -7.13 -5.70
C ILE A 33 0.51 -7.48 -4.55
N GLN A 34 -0.21 -6.49 -4.06
CA GLN A 34 -1.09 -6.62 -2.91
C GLN A 34 -2.54 -6.62 -3.35
N PHE A 35 -3.35 -7.44 -2.70
CA PHE A 35 -4.78 -7.54 -2.93
C PHE A 35 -5.51 -7.43 -1.61
N ASP A 36 -6.56 -6.63 -1.58
CA ASP A 36 -7.50 -6.55 -0.47
C ASP A 36 -8.73 -7.39 -0.81
N VAL A 37 -8.93 -8.48 -0.07
CA VAL A 37 -9.84 -9.55 -0.49
C VAL A 37 -10.98 -9.84 0.49
N CYS A 38 -10.87 -9.39 1.74
CA CYS A 38 -11.87 -9.63 2.79
C CYS A 38 -11.62 -8.73 4.01
N GLU A 39 -12.56 -8.65 4.95
CA GLU A 39 -12.36 -7.86 6.18
C GLU A 39 -11.33 -8.47 7.14
N GLU A 40 -11.27 -9.80 7.25
CA GLU A 40 -10.33 -10.48 8.15
C GLU A 40 -9.95 -11.86 7.60
N ILE A 41 -8.67 -12.22 7.73
CA ILE A 41 -8.18 -13.58 7.51
C ILE A 41 -7.84 -14.21 8.86
N ARG A 42 -8.52 -15.30 9.20
CA ARG A 42 -8.22 -16.08 10.39
C ARG A 42 -6.96 -16.91 10.21
N LEU A 43 -5.80 -16.29 10.52
CA LEU A 43 -4.49 -16.89 10.27
C LEU A 43 -4.29 -18.27 10.93
N ASP A 44 -4.90 -18.53 12.08
CA ASP A 44 -4.78 -19.83 12.76
C ASP A 44 -5.52 -20.96 12.02
N GLU A 45 -6.69 -20.66 11.47
CA GLU A 45 -7.42 -21.59 10.60
C GLU A 45 -6.62 -21.81 9.30
N LEU A 46 -6.09 -20.72 8.73
CA LEU A 46 -5.30 -20.76 7.50
C LEU A 46 -4.02 -21.61 7.63
N ARG A 47 -3.29 -21.48 8.75
CA ARG A 47 -2.12 -22.34 9.06
C ARG A 47 -2.48 -23.81 9.06
N THR A 48 -3.66 -24.14 9.58
CA THR A 48 -4.17 -25.51 9.62
C THR A 48 -4.52 -26.02 8.22
N ILE A 49 -5.19 -25.19 7.40
CA ILE A 49 -5.58 -25.52 6.01
C ILE A 49 -4.37 -25.82 5.13
N PHE A 50 -3.31 -25.00 5.23
CA PHE A 50 -2.11 -25.17 4.41
C PHE A 50 -1.10 -26.14 5.01
N GLY A 51 -1.35 -26.68 6.21
CA GLY A 51 -0.36 -27.48 6.93
C GLY A 51 0.93 -26.72 7.19
N ALA A 52 0.86 -25.39 7.21
CA ALA A 52 2.01 -24.53 7.42
C ALA A 52 2.48 -24.75 8.87
N ARG A 53 3.70 -25.29 9.03
CA ARG A 53 4.39 -25.24 10.33
C ARG A 53 4.35 -23.80 10.81
N ARG A 54 4.17 -23.55 12.11
CA ARG A 54 4.49 -22.25 12.72
C ARG A 54 5.91 -21.91 12.30
N GLN A 55 6.06 -21.11 11.25
CA GLN A 55 7.26 -20.35 11.08
C GLN A 55 7.15 -19.29 12.16
N ASP A 56 7.65 -19.60 13.35
CA ASP A 56 8.33 -18.56 14.11
C ASP A 56 9.27 -17.93 13.11
N ALA A 57 9.10 -16.63 12.82
CA ALA A 57 9.90 -15.90 11.86
C ALA A 57 11.36 -16.33 12.03
N SER A 58 11.82 -17.20 11.14
CA SER A 58 13.14 -17.83 11.28
C SER A 58 14.12 -16.83 10.72
N PHE A 59 14.41 -15.80 11.54
CA PHE A 59 15.51 -14.88 11.36
C PHE A 59 16.80 -15.71 11.22
N LYS A 60 17.20 -16.00 9.98
CA LYS A 60 18.47 -16.69 9.71
C LYS A 60 19.69 -15.78 9.92
N HIS A 61 19.48 -14.52 10.28
CA HIS A 61 20.53 -13.62 10.69
C HIS A 61 20.10 -12.79 11.91
N PRO A 62 21.02 -12.47 12.84
CA PRO A 62 20.78 -11.49 13.90
C PRO A 62 20.80 -10.07 13.32
N ALA A 63 19.96 -9.81 12.32
CA ALA A 63 19.51 -8.45 12.07
C ALA A 63 18.51 -8.14 13.19
N PRO A 64 18.63 -7.00 13.90
CA PRO A 64 17.66 -6.67 14.94
C PRO A 64 16.26 -6.71 14.34
N GLY A 65 15.31 -7.36 15.03
CA GLY A 65 13.94 -7.49 14.53
C GLY A 65 13.24 -6.14 14.55
N TYR A 66 13.48 -5.33 13.51
CA TYR A 66 13.09 -3.93 13.43
C TYR A 66 11.59 -3.73 13.18
N VAL A 67 10.96 -4.69 12.51
CA VAL A 67 9.50 -4.78 12.33
C VAL A 67 8.99 -6.00 13.09
N ARG A 68 8.09 -5.78 14.06
CA ARG A 68 7.38 -6.86 14.76
C ARG A 68 5.90 -6.74 14.49
N TYR A 69 5.38 -7.68 13.71
CA TYR A 69 3.94 -7.86 13.56
C TYR A 69 3.33 -8.32 14.89
N GLN A 70 2.17 -7.76 15.25
CA GLN A 70 1.40 -8.27 16.38
C GLN A 70 0.91 -9.71 16.11
N ARG A 71 0.56 -10.01 14.85
CA ARG A 71 0.31 -11.36 14.34
C ARG A 71 1.11 -11.57 13.05
N PRO A 72 2.15 -12.42 13.05
CA PRO A 72 2.98 -12.61 11.87
C PRO A 72 2.14 -13.22 10.73
N PRO A 73 2.33 -12.76 9.48
CA PRO A 73 1.59 -13.29 8.35
C PRO A 73 1.88 -14.78 8.13
N VAL A 74 0.95 -15.47 7.49
CA VAL A 74 1.23 -16.81 6.96
C VAL A 74 1.96 -16.64 5.64
N VAL A 75 3.08 -17.33 5.45
CA VAL A 75 3.88 -17.26 4.22
C VAL A 75 3.90 -18.62 3.55
N GLU A 76 3.56 -18.66 2.26
CA GLU A 76 3.60 -19.86 1.43
C GLU A 76 4.46 -19.60 0.18
N PRO A 77 5.40 -20.47 -0.17
CA PRO A 77 6.05 -20.39 -1.48
C PRO A 77 5.03 -20.69 -2.59
N ILE A 78 5.16 -20.01 -3.73
CA ILE A 78 4.36 -20.30 -4.93
C ILE A 78 5.24 -20.89 -6.02
N GLU A 79 4.63 -21.56 -7.00
CA GLU A 79 5.37 -22.07 -8.14
C GLU A 79 6.07 -20.91 -8.87
N PRO A 80 7.36 -21.08 -9.26
CA PRO A 80 8.10 -20.03 -9.94
C PRO A 80 7.41 -19.60 -11.25
N LEU A 81 7.28 -18.30 -11.42
CA LEU A 81 6.67 -17.67 -12.58
C LEU A 81 7.71 -17.59 -13.70
N ILE A 82 7.36 -18.09 -14.89
CA ILE A 82 8.20 -17.96 -16.08
C ILE A 82 7.55 -16.93 -17.00
N LEU A 83 8.24 -15.81 -17.23
CA LEU A 83 7.79 -14.77 -18.14
C LEU A 83 8.00 -15.20 -19.61
N GLU A 84 7.31 -14.54 -20.54
CA GLU A 84 7.46 -14.80 -21.98
C GLU A 84 8.90 -14.52 -22.48
N SER A 85 9.62 -13.63 -21.79
CA SER A 85 11.04 -13.36 -21.98
C SER A 85 11.97 -14.52 -21.62
N GLY A 86 11.45 -15.57 -20.96
CA GLY A 86 12.22 -16.71 -20.43
C GLY A 86 12.78 -16.51 -19.02
N GLU A 87 12.53 -15.35 -18.41
CA GLU A 87 12.95 -15.07 -17.03
C GLU A 87 12.15 -15.93 -16.05
N ARG A 88 12.84 -16.54 -15.09
CA ARG A 88 12.26 -17.33 -14.02
C ARG A 88 12.30 -16.52 -12.73
N LEU A 89 11.13 -16.23 -12.19
CA LEU A 89 10.96 -15.48 -10.95
C LEU A 89 10.55 -16.44 -9.86
N ASP A 90 11.28 -16.42 -8.74
CA ASP A 90 10.84 -17.10 -7.54
C ASP A 90 9.73 -16.29 -6.88
N GLY A 91 8.76 -16.96 -6.28
CA GLY A 91 7.58 -16.31 -5.75
C GLY A 91 7.18 -16.80 -4.37
N GLN A 92 6.57 -15.92 -3.61
CA GLN A 92 5.88 -16.25 -2.37
C GLN A 92 4.58 -15.45 -2.23
N ILE A 93 3.65 -15.97 -1.44
CA ILE A 93 2.43 -15.29 -1.05
C ILE A 93 2.37 -15.17 0.48
N LYS A 94 2.01 -13.98 0.95
CA LYS A 94 1.87 -13.65 2.36
C LYS A 94 0.41 -13.29 2.64
N TYR A 95 -0.13 -13.82 3.73
CA TYR A 95 -1.49 -13.57 4.18
C TYR A 95 -1.47 -12.80 5.49
N TYR A 96 -2.06 -11.62 5.50
CA TYR A 96 -2.17 -10.77 6.67
C TYR A 96 -3.55 -10.93 7.33
N ASP A 97 -3.63 -10.75 8.65
CA ASP A 97 -4.87 -10.93 9.40
C ASP A 97 -5.93 -9.89 9.04
N TYR A 98 -5.51 -8.69 8.63
CA TYR A 98 -6.37 -7.59 8.18
C TYR A 98 -6.85 -7.69 6.73
N GLY A 99 -6.92 -8.90 6.14
CA GLY A 99 -7.58 -9.07 4.85
C GLY A 99 -6.72 -8.93 3.60
N VAL A 100 -5.46 -8.49 3.76
CA VAL A 100 -4.55 -8.26 2.64
C VAL A 100 -3.70 -9.50 2.33
N LEU A 101 -3.51 -9.78 1.04
CA LEU A 101 -2.53 -10.73 0.54
C LEU A 101 -1.44 -9.99 -0.22
N SER A 102 -0.18 -10.35 0.01
CA SER A 102 0.96 -9.84 -0.77
C SER A 102 1.61 -10.98 -1.54
N VAL A 103 1.59 -10.91 -2.86
CA VAL A 103 2.36 -11.76 -3.75
C VAL A 103 3.68 -11.05 -4.03
N VAL A 104 4.79 -11.72 -3.78
CA VAL A 104 6.14 -11.20 -4.02
C VAL A 104 6.80 -12.08 -5.06
N PHE A 105 7.16 -11.51 -6.20
CA PHE A 105 8.05 -12.15 -7.17
C PHE A 105 9.43 -11.53 -7.11
N GLU A 106 10.47 -12.35 -7.21
CA GLU A 106 11.87 -11.93 -7.17
C GLU A 106 12.62 -12.47 -8.41
N LEU A 107 13.31 -11.57 -9.11
CA LEU A 107 14.28 -11.90 -10.16
C LEU A 107 15.68 -11.49 -9.72
N PRO A 108 16.59 -12.44 -9.45
CA PRO A 108 18.00 -12.14 -9.32
C PRO A 108 18.55 -11.56 -10.63
N PHE A 109 19.35 -10.50 -10.55
CA PHE A 109 19.96 -9.86 -11.72
C PHE A 109 21.46 -9.63 -11.52
N SER A 110 22.17 -9.62 -12.65
CA SER A 110 23.57 -9.22 -12.74
C SER A 110 23.77 -8.47 -14.07
N GLY A 111 24.28 -7.25 -14.03
CA GLY A 111 24.40 -6.42 -15.23
C GLY A 111 24.96 -5.03 -14.94
N ASP A 112 24.86 -4.13 -15.90
CA ASP A 112 25.21 -2.72 -15.73
C ASP A 112 23.99 -1.86 -15.39
N TRP A 113 24.21 -0.56 -15.16
CA TRP A 113 23.14 0.38 -14.88
C TRP A 113 22.11 0.51 -16.01
N ASP A 114 22.57 0.50 -17.26
CA ASP A 114 21.65 0.65 -18.40
C ASP A 114 20.76 -0.60 -18.55
N THR A 115 21.26 -1.78 -18.16
CA THR A 115 20.45 -3.00 -18.06
C THR A 115 19.39 -2.88 -16.98
N LEU A 116 19.72 -2.33 -15.81
CA LEU A 116 18.76 -2.12 -14.73
C LEU A 116 17.68 -1.08 -15.10
N VAL A 117 18.05 0.00 -15.81
CA VAL A 117 17.10 1.01 -16.33
C VAL A 117 16.15 0.40 -17.36
N ARG A 118 16.64 -0.44 -18.28
CA ARG A 118 15.77 -1.14 -19.24
C ARG A 118 14.86 -2.16 -18.55
N LEU A 119 15.39 -2.86 -17.55
CA LEU A 119 14.63 -3.83 -16.76
C LEU A 119 13.50 -3.14 -15.98
N SER A 120 13.79 -2.01 -15.31
CA SER A 120 12.80 -1.25 -14.56
C SER A 120 11.67 -0.76 -15.45
N SER A 121 11.98 -0.17 -16.59
CA SER A 121 10.95 0.35 -17.50
C SER A 121 10.02 -0.75 -18.03
N ARG A 122 10.57 -1.88 -18.46
CA ARG A 122 9.77 -3.02 -18.94
C ARG A 122 8.89 -3.63 -17.84
N TRP A 123 9.40 -3.71 -16.62
CA TRP A 123 8.64 -4.30 -15.52
C TRP A 123 7.51 -3.39 -15.04
N VAL A 124 7.76 -2.07 -14.98
CA VAL A 124 6.77 -1.08 -14.53
C VAL A 124 5.66 -0.88 -15.56
N TRP A 125 5.96 -0.92 -16.86
CA TRP A 125 4.98 -0.53 -17.89
C TRP A 125 4.54 -1.65 -18.83
N ASP A 126 5.40 -2.60 -19.16
CA ASP A 126 5.13 -3.58 -20.22
C ASP A 126 4.66 -4.95 -19.67
N THR A 127 4.85 -5.22 -18.38
CA THR A 127 4.58 -6.53 -17.77
C THR A 127 3.37 -6.48 -16.84
N ASP A 128 2.29 -7.17 -17.18
CA ASP A 128 1.08 -7.24 -16.35
C ASP A 128 1.22 -8.28 -15.21
N PHE A 129 2.03 -7.93 -14.23
CA PHE A 129 2.23 -8.73 -13.03
C PHE A 129 0.95 -8.90 -12.22
N THR A 130 0.09 -7.88 -12.17
CA THR A 130 -1.18 -7.89 -11.45
C THR A 130 -2.10 -9.01 -11.94
N SER A 131 -2.30 -9.13 -13.26
CA SER A 131 -3.10 -10.22 -13.84
C SER A 131 -2.52 -11.61 -13.56
N LEU A 132 -1.20 -11.75 -13.56
CA LEU A 132 -0.52 -13.02 -13.26
C LEU A 132 -0.71 -13.41 -11.79
N ALA A 133 -0.46 -12.47 -10.87
CA ALA A 133 -0.66 -12.69 -9.44
C ALA A 133 -2.13 -12.95 -9.09
N GLN A 134 -3.08 -12.25 -9.72
CA GLN A 134 -4.51 -12.44 -9.47
C GLN A 134 -4.96 -13.88 -9.77
N LYS A 135 -4.41 -14.54 -10.79
CA LYS A 135 -4.72 -15.94 -11.10
C LYS A 135 -4.26 -16.87 -9.97
N ILE A 136 -3.04 -16.64 -9.46
CA ILE A 136 -2.46 -17.41 -8.35
C ILE A 136 -3.29 -17.18 -7.07
N VAL A 137 -3.61 -15.93 -6.76
CA VAL A 137 -4.41 -15.54 -5.59
C VAL A 137 -5.78 -16.20 -5.63
N LYS A 138 -6.50 -16.15 -6.76
CA LYS A 138 -7.81 -16.81 -6.93
C LYS A 138 -7.71 -18.31 -6.61
N GLN A 139 -6.72 -19.00 -7.17
CA GLN A 139 -6.54 -20.44 -6.91
C GLN A 139 -6.25 -20.74 -5.43
N LYS A 140 -5.43 -19.91 -4.77
CA LYS A 140 -5.12 -20.10 -3.34
C LYS A 140 -6.32 -19.79 -2.45
N LEU A 141 -7.11 -18.77 -2.78
CA LEU A 141 -8.28 -18.36 -2.00
C LEU A 141 -9.42 -19.39 -2.03
N GLU A 142 -9.56 -20.17 -3.10
CA GLU A 142 -10.52 -21.30 -3.12
C GLU A 142 -10.27 -22.29 -1.99
N ARG A 143 -9.00 -22.55 -1.65
CA ARG A 143 -8.62 -23.41 -0.52
C ARG A 143 -8.73 -22.68 0.82
N ALA A 144 -8.42 -21.38 0.85
CA ALA A 144 -8.44 -20.55 2.06
C ALA A 144 -9.84 -20.11 2.49
N ARG A 145 -10.88 -20.32 1.68
CA ARG A 145 -12.24 -19.79 1.88
C ARG A 145 -12.80 -19.94 3.30
N PRO A 146 -12.63 -21.08 4.03
CA PRO A 146 -13.15 -21.21 5.39
C PRO A 146 -12.56 -20.20 6.38
N ALA A 147 -11.35 -19.72 6.14
CA ALA A 147 -10.64 -18.78 7.01
C ALA A 147 -10.94 -17.30 6.68
N LEU A 148 -11.69 -17.00 5.62
CA LEU A 148 -12.00 -15.63 5.19
C LEU A 148 -13.29 -15.13 5.84
N VAL A 149 -13.24 -13.94 6.42
CA VAL A 149 -14.39 -13.25 7.00
C VAL A 149 -14.87 -12.18 6.04
N LYS A 150 -16.12 -12.30 5.55
CA LYS A 150 -16.74 -11.39 4.58
C LYS A 150 -15.85 -11.11 3.35
N PRO A 151 -15.61 -12.12 2.49
CA PRO A 151 -14.83 -11.94 1.28
C PRO A 151 -15.51 -10.95 0.32
N TYR A 152 -14.69 -10.13 -0.35
CA TYR A 152 -15.12 -9.16 -1.34
C TYR A 152 -15.25 -9.80 -2.73
N GLU A 153 -16.21 -9.31 -3.51
CA GLU A 153 -16.43 -9.77 -4.89
C GLU A 153 -15.41 -9.19 -5.87
N GLU A 154 -15.05 -7.92 -5.68
CA GLU A 154 -14.02 -7.19 -6.42
C GLU A 154 -12.90 -6.82 -5.47
N TRP A 155 -11.66 -6.90 -5.94
CA TRP A 155 -10.47 -6.67 -5.12
C TRP A 155 -9.74 -5.44 -5.60
N LEU A 156 -9.43 -4.55 -4.66
CA LEU A 156 -8.43 -3.53 -4.88
C LEU A 156 -7.05 -4.17 -4.91
N ASN A 157 -6.16 -3.58 -5.68
CA ASN A 157 -4.78 -4.01 -5.77
C ASN A 157 -3.82 -2.82 -5.88
N GLU A 158 -2.59 -3.08 -5.45
CA GLU A 158 -1.45 -2.19 -5.60
C GLU A 158 -0.22 -2.99 -6.02
N ASP A 159 0.54 -2.47 -6.97
CA ASP A 159 1.82 -3.00 -7.39
C ASP A 159 2.96 -2.04 -7.02
N TYR A 160 4.06 -2.61 -6.52
CA TYR A 160 5.22 -1.83 -6.08
C TYR A 160 6.53 -2.54 -6.43
N PHE A 161 7.43 -1.83 -7.09
CA PHE A 161 8.68 -2.38 -7.59
C PHE A 161 9.86 -2.03 -6.68
N ILE A 162 10.68 -3.01 -6.32
CA ILE A 162 11.86 -2.80 -5.49
C ILE A 162 13.10 -3.27 -6.25
N PHE A 163 13.98 -2.32 -6.58
CA PHE A 163 15.25 -2.56 -7.24
C PHE A 163 16.34 -2.64 -6.17
N HIS A 164 16.63 -3.85 -5.70
CA HIS A 164 17.62 -4.09 -4.66
C HIS A 164 18.97 -4.43 -5.29
N VAL A 165 19.91 -3.51 -5.21
CA VAL A 165 21.32 -3.70 -5.57
C VAL A 165 22.09 -4.10 -4.32
N ARG A 166 22.59 -5.35 -4.28
CA ARG A 166 23.38 -5.85 -3.16
C ARG A 166 24.85 -5.46 -3.27
N GLU A 167 25.39 -5.52 -4.48
CA GLU A 167 26.81 -5.31 -4.73
C GLU A 167 26.99 -4.38 -5.92
N ILE A 168 27.88 -3.40 -5.75
CA ILE A 168 28.31 -2.46 -6.79
C ILE A 168 29.83 -2.50 -6.83
N ALA A 169 30.40 -2.64 -8.02
CA ALA A 169 31.84 -2.57 -8.21
C ALA A 169 32.44 -1.30 -7.56
N GLY A 170 33.47 -1.49 -6.72
CA GLY A 170 34.13 -0.40 -5.99
C GLY A 170 33.45 0.00 -4.67
N THR A 171 32.33 -0.61 -4.29
CA THR A 171 31.61 -0.38 -3.03
C THR A 171 31.49 1.11 -2.68
N PRO A 172 30.90 1.93 -3.56
CA PRO A 172 30.83 3.37 -3.37
C PRO A 172 30.05 3.71 -2.10
N SER A 173 30.39 4.85 -1.49
CA SER A 173 29.55 5.44 -0.46
C SER A 173 28.21 5.88 -1.07
N ALA A 174 27.17 6.00 -0.26
CA ALA A 174 25.86 6.49 -0.64
C ALA A 174 25.96 7.88 -1.31
N SER A 175 26.82 8.75 -0.79
CA SER A 175 27.06 10.10 -1.33
C SER A 175 27.71 10.05 -2.71
N ASP A 176 28.72 9.20 -2.91
CA ASP A 176 29.41 9.07 -4.19
C ASP A 176 28.51 8.40 -5.24
N LEU A 177 27.80 7.35 -4.84
CA LEU A 177 26.82 6.66 -5.67
C LEU A 177 25.74 7.62 -6.14
N PHE A 178 25.21 8.43 -5.22
CA PHE A 178 24.22 9.46 -5.50
C PHE A 178 24.74 10.52 -6.48
N ALA A 179 25.96 11.01 -6.27
CA ALA A 179 26.54 12.03 -7.14
C ALA A 179 26.82 11.50 -8.56
N ALA A 180 27.24 10.24 -8.69
CA ALA A 180 27.60 9.65 -9.98
C ALA A 180 26.40 9.11 -10.76
N GLU A 181 25.46 8.45 -10.09
CA GLU A 181 24.41 7.65 -10.74
C GLU A 181 22.99 8.11 -10.36
N GLY A 182 22.84 9.23 -9.64
CA GLY A 182 21.54 9.74 -9.19
C GLY A 182 20.51 9.90 -10.31
N GLY A 183 20.94 10.28 -11.53
CA GLY A 183 20.06 10.37 -12.70
C GLY A 183 19.46 9.02 -13.09
N ARG A 184 20.30 7.98 -13.12
CA ARG A 184 19.87 6.61 -13.43
C ARG A 184 19.04 6.01 -12.30
N ILE A 185 19.36 6.30 -11.04
CA ILE A 185 18.53 5.89 -9.89
C ILE A 185 17.12 6.46 -10.02
N ALA A 186 16.98 7.74 -10.38
CA ALA A 186 15.67 8.36 -10.58
C ALA A 186 14.89 7.72 -11.74
N GLN A 187 15.57 7.43 -12.85
CA GLN A 187 15.01 6.68 -13.98
C GLN A 187 14.52 5.28 -13.56
N ILE A 188 15.33 4.55 -12.78
CA ILE A 188 14.96 3.23 -12.26
C ILE A 188 13.71 3.31 -11.38
N VAL A 189 13.68 4.23 -10.43
CA VAL A 189 12.55 4.43 -9.50
C VAL A 189 11.26 4.83 -10.23
N ARG A 190 11.35 5.57 -11.34
CA ARG A 190 10.18 5.97 -12.16
C ARG A 190 9.80 4.95 -13.24
N GLY A 191 10.66 3.98 -13.54
CA GLY A 191 10.47 3.08 -14.68
C GLY A 191 10.66 3.78 -16.03
N GLU A 192 11.49 4.82 -16.10
CA GLU A 192 11.69 5.61 -17.32
C GLU A 192 13.05 5.31 -17.96
N THR A 193 13.09 5.21 -19.30
CA THR A 193 14.36 5.04 -20.03
C THR A 193 14.96 6.36 -20.50
N VAL A 194 14.14 7.41 -20.61
CA VAL A 194 14.55 8.74 -21.04
C VAL A 194 15.06 9.54 -19.85
N THR A 195 16.02 10.42 -20.07
CA THR A 195 16.54 11.31 -19.03
C THR A 195 15.44 12.21 -18.51
N LEU A 196 15.24 12.20 -17.19
CA LEU A 196 14.26 13.03 -16.50
C LEU A 196 14.71 14.50 -16.45
N SER A 197 13.74 15.40 -16.32
CA SER A 197 14.05 16.83 -16.07
C SER A 197 14.74 17.02 -14.72
N ASP A 198 15.50 18.11 -14.56
CA ASP A 198 16.17 18.42 -13.29
C ASP A 198 15.21 18.53 -12.10
N GLY A 199 13.98 19.02 -12.35
CA GLY A 199 12.94 19.12 -11.33
C GLY A 199 12.44 17.76 -10.85
N GLU A 200 12.12 16.86 -11.78
CA GLU A 200 11.73 15.48 -11.46
C GLU A 200 12.87 14.71 -10.77
N HIS A 201 14.09 14.90 -11.27
CA HIS A 201 15.29 14.34 -10.67
C HIS A 201 15.41 14.79 -9.21
N GLN A 202 15.28 16.08 -8.94
CA GLN A 202 15.39 16.61 -7.59
C GLN A 202 14.25 16.14 -6.67
N GLU A 203 13.01 16.03 -7.18
CA GLU A 203 11.85 15.55 -6.40
C GLU A 203 12.05 14.11 -5.91
N ILE A 204 12.49 13.22 -6.80
CA ILE A 204 12.74 11.81 -6.48
C ILE A 204 13.89 11.72 -5.48
N LEU A 205 14.95 12.48 -5.71
CA LEU A 205 16.14 12.44 -4.87
C LEU A 205 15.94 13.05 -3.47
N GLN A 206 14.87 13.82 -3.24
CA GLN A 206 14.50 14.28 -1.89
C GLN A 206 14.01 13.16 -0.98
N SER A 207 13.57 12.02 -1.53
CA SER A 207 13.15 10.85 -0.75
C SER A 207 14.29 9.94 -0.33
N LYS A 208 15.55 10.36 -0.57
CA LYS A 208 16.71 9.55 -0.20
C LYS A 208 16.86 9.42 1.31
N ILE A 209 17.19 8.22 1.77
CA ILE A 209 17.46 7.93 3.16
C ILE A 209 18.58 6.88 3.26
N SER A 210 19.47 7.08 4.22
CA SER A 210 20.60 6.21 4.52
C SER A 210 20.75 6.09 6.04
N TYR A 211 21.13 4.92 6.53
CA TYR A 211 21.52 4.70 7.92
C TYR A 211 23.04 4.70 8.05
N TYR A 212 23.74 3.99 7.17
CA TYR A 212 25.19 3.90 7.08
C TYR A 212 25.74 4.69 5.88
N PRO A 213 27.04 5.01 5.86
CA PRO A 213 27.67 5.67 4.72
C PRO A 213 27.59 4.90 3.40
N ASN A 214 27.33 3.59 3.44
CA ASN A 214 27.35 2.70 2.28
C ASN A 214 25.98 2.05 2.02
N ASP A 215 24.89 2.59 2.60
CA ASP A 215 23.53 2.20 2.25
C ASP A 215 22.78 3.38 1.62
N LEU A 216 21.87 3.09 0.69
CA LEU A 216 21.06 4.12 0.06
C LEU A 216 19.70 3.56 -0.27
N THR A 217 18.66 4.22 0.20
CA THR A 217 17.28 3.93 -0.20
C THR A 217 16.67 5.19 -0.81
N VAL A 218 16.08 5.06 -1.99
CA VAL A 218 15.33 6.12 -2.67
C VAL A 218 13.94 5.59 -2.95
N ILE A 219 12.92 6.30 -2.45
CA ILE A 219 11.53 5.83 -2.47
C ILE A 219 10.71 6.71 -3.40
N GLY A 220 10.12 6.10 -4.42
CA GLY A 220 9.13 6.73 -5.29
C GLY A 220 7.73 6.22 -5.03
N TRP A 221 6.81 6.73 -5.85
CA TRP A 221 5.39 6.40 -5.81
C TRP A 221 5.11 4.94 -6.18
N ASN A 222 5.67 4.44 -7.30
CA ASN A 222 5.48 3.06 -7.77
C ASN A 222 6.68 2.13 -7.52
N GLY A 223 7.79 2.65 -6.99
CA GLY A 223 8.94 1.79 -6.73
C GLY A 223 10.03 2.44 -5.90
N ALA A 224 10.99 1.63 -5.49
CA ALA A 224 12.12 2.03 -4.67
C ALA A 224 13.43 1.45 -5.18
N PHE A 225 14.51 2.20 -5.03
CA PHE A 225 15.88 1.74 -5.24
C PHE A 225 16.55 1.54 -3.90
N LEU A 226 17.13 0.36 -3.67
CA LEU A 226 17.82 -0.02 -2.44
C LEU A 226 19.24 -0.45 -2.78
N TYR A 227 20.22 0.14 -2.12
CA TYR A 227 21.60 -0.31 -2.10
C TYR A 227 21.97 -0.65 -0.66
N ASP A 228 22.02 -1.96 -0.36
CA ASP A 228 22.37 -2.50 0.96
C ASP A 228 22.65 -4.00 0.84
N SER A 229 23.26 -4.59 1.86
CA SER A 229 23.27 -6.03 2.11
C SER A 229 21.86 -6.63 2.14
N ALA A 230 21.77 -7.95 1.88
CA ALA A 230 20.49 -8.67 1.94
C ALA A 230 19.80 -8.56 3.31
N ALA A 231 20.57 -8.57 4.40
CA ALA A 231 20.03 -8.47 5.76
C ALA A 231 19.51 -7.06 6.08
N GLY A 232 20.17 -6.00 5.58
CA GLY A 232 19.71 -4.62 5.76
C GLY A 232 18.46 -4.32 4.93
N ALA A 233 18.46 -4.75 3.66
CA ALA A 233 17.34 -4.56 2.75
C ALA A 233 16.05 -5.26 3.20
N GLU A 234 16.14 -6.41 3.89
CA GLU A 234 14.97 -7.16 4.36
C GLU A 234 13.99 -6.29 5.18
N THR A 235 14.52 -5.47 6.10
CA THR A 235 13.70 -4.58 6.93
C THR A 235 13.02 -3.49 6.10
N ILE A 236 13.75 -2.94 5.13
CA ILE A 236 13.25 -1.88 4.25
C ILE A 236 12.14 -2.42 3.35
N ILE A 237 12.34 -3.60 2.77
CA ILE A 237 11.34 -4.30 1.95
C ILE A 237 10.07 -4.55 2.76
N GLN A 238 10.17 -5.04 4.00
CA GLN A 238 9.01 -5.25 4.87
C GLN A 238 8.25 -3.95 5.19
N LEU A 239 8.96 -2.84 5.42
CA LEU A 239 8.34 -1.53 5.66
C LEU A 239 7.66 -0.96 4.42
N LEU A 240 8.26 -1.13 3.24
CA LEU A 240 7.64 -0.74 1.97
C LEU A 240 6.41 -1.58 1.67
N GLU A 241 6.48 -2.89 1.89
CA GLU A 241 5.35 -3.80 1.76
C GLU A 241 4.21 -3.39 2.70
N TYR A 242 4.52 -3.05 3.96
CA TYR A 242 3.51 -2.56 4.89
C TYR A 242 2.90 -1.22 4.49
N ALA A 243 3.73 -0.26 4.04
CA ALA A 243 3.24 1.04 3.60
C ALA A 243 2.26 0.90 2.43
N ASN A 244 2.54 0.02 1.47
CA ASN A 244 1.60 -0.29 0.39
C ASN A 244 0.33 -0.98 0.90
N SER A 245 0.42 -1.87 1.90
CA SER A 245 -0.77 -2.48 2.51
C SER A 245 -1.67 -1.42 3.15
N GLN A 246 -1.07 -0.43 3.81
CA GLN A 246 -1.81 0.69 4.41
C GLN A 246 -2.45 1.60 3.35
N LEU A 247 -1.75 1.87 2.25
CA LEU A 247 -2.35 2.60 1.12
C LEU A 247 -3.61 1.88 0.63
N LEU A 248 -3.49 0.58 0.37
CA LEU A 248 -4.58 -0.25 -0.11
C LEU A 248 -5.78 -0.25 0.85
N GLU A 249 -5.52 -0.29 2.16
CA GLU A 249 -6.55 -0.21 3.20
C GLU A 249 -7.27 1.15 3.20
N PHE A 250 -6.53 2.27 3.15
CA PHE A 250 -7.15 3.60 3.07
C PHE A 250 -7.94 3.80 1.76
N ARG A 251 -7.47 3.23 0.64
CA ARG A 251 -8.22 3.23 -0.62
C ARG A 251 -9.53 2.45 -0.49
N HIS A 252 -9.51 1.31 0.18
CA HIS A 252 -10.74 0.56 0.46
C HIS A 252 -11.74 1.40 1.25
N TYR A 253 -11.31 2.03 2.35
CA TYR A 253 -12.19 2.87 3.16
C TYR A 253 -12.70 4.08 2.38
N ASP A 254 -11.88 4.65 1.51
CA ASP A 254 -12.29 5.73 0.63
C ASP A 254 -13.48 5.31 -0.27
N GLU A 255 -13.38 4.15 -0.92
CA GLU A 255 -14.45 3.61 -1.76
C GLU A 255 -15.71 3.24 -0.97
N LEU A 256 -15.54 2.62 0.20
CA LEU A 256 -16.63 2.26 1.09
C LEU A 256 -17.40 3.51 1.56
N LEU A 257 -16.69 4.52 2.06
CA LEU A 257 -17.29 5.77 2.52
C LEU A 257 -17.96 6.52 1.37
N THR A 258 -17.36 6.53 0.19
CA THR A 258 -17.94 7.16 -1.02
C THR A 258 -19.28 6.53 -1.35
N ARG A 259 -19.35 5.19 -1.36
CA ARG A 259 -20.58 4.44 -1.67
C ARG A 259 -21.66 4.70 -0.63
N GLU A 260 -21.31 4.67 0.65
CA GLU A 260 -22.27 4.91 1.73
C GLU A 260 -22.76 6.37 1.72
N LEU A 261 -21.87 7.35 1.54
CA LEU A 261 -22.25 8.78 1.39
C LEU A 261 -23.19 8.99 0.21
N GLN A 262 -22.87 8.46 -0.98
CA GLN A 262 -23.74 8.55 -2.16
C GLN A 262 -25.13 7.98 -1.87
N SER A 263 -25.20 6.83 -1.19
CA SER A 263 -26.48 6.19 -0.83
C SER A 263 -27.36 7.04 0.09
N VAL A 264 -26.73 7.88 0.93
CA VAL A 264 -27.44 8.83 1.81
C VAL A 264 -27.93 10.04 1.01
N TYR A 265 -27.10 10.59 0.12
CA TYR A 265 -27.50 11.68 -0.77
C TYR A 265 -28.65 11.29 -1.69
N ASP A 266 -28.56 10.14 -2.37
CA ASP A 266 -29.61 9.63 -3.25
C ASP A 266 -30.94 9.44 -2.50
N PHE A 267 -30.89 9.09 -1.21
CA PHE A 267 -32.09 8.99 -0.38
C PHE A 267 -32.68 10.35 -0.02
N MET A 268 -31.84 11.35 0.28
CA MET A 268 -32.30 12.70 0.55
C MET A 268 -32.94 13.33 -0.70
N GLU A 269 -32.37 13.09 -1.87
CA GLU A 269 -32.87 13.61 -3.15
C GLU A 269 -34.13 12.88 -3.62
N ASN A 270 -34.20 11.55 -3.45
CA ASN A 270 -35.36 10.73 -3.83
C ASN A 270 -36.40 10.55 -2.70
N GLY A 271 -36.23 11.28 -1.59
CA GLY A 271 -37.04 11.17 -0.38
C GLY A 271 -38.42 11.80 -0.51
N SER A 272 -39.39 11.00 -0.96
CA SER A 272 -40.83 11.34 -0.91
C SER A 272 -41.28 11.86 0.47
N THR A 273 -42.08 12.91 0.48
CA THR A 273 -42.61 13.70 1.62
C THR A 273 -43.59 12.95 2.55
N GLY A 274 -43.41 11.65 2.79
CA GLY A 274 -44.34 10.79 3.53
C GLY A 274 -43.80 10.22 4.86
N ILE A 275 -44.71 9.76 5.73
CA ILE A 275 -44.41 9.15 7.06
C ILE A 275 -43.55 7.87 6.94
N LEU A 276 -43.66 7.14 5.81
CA LEU A 276 -42.83 5.97 5.47
C LEU A 276 -41.35 6.30 5.23
N ALA A 277 -41.04 7.49 4.71
CA ALA A 277 -39.64 7.94 4.57
C ALA A 277 -38.99 8.14 5.96
N ARG A 278 -39.78 8.59 6.95
CA ARG A 278 -39.31 8.90 8.32
C ARG A 278 -38.90 7.67 9.12
N TRP A 279 -39.56 6.52 8.92
CA TRP A 279 -39.14 5.24 9.53
C TRP A 279 -37.89 4.66 8.85
N ARG A 280 -37.70 4.89 7.53
CA ARG A 280 -36.49 4.44 6.80
C ARG A 280 -35.25 5.26 7.15
N THR A 281 -35.41 6.53 7.54
CA THR A 281 -34.32 7.39 8.03
C THR A 281 -33.69 6.85 9.32
N ALA A 282 -34.49 6.36 10.28
CA ALA A 282 -33.98 5.82 11.54
C ALA A 282 -33.13 4.57 11.37
N THR A 283 -33.56 3.61 10.52
CA THR A 283 -32.81 2.38 10.25
C THR A 283 -31.47 2.63 9.52
N ARG A 284 -31.40 3.67 8.70
CA ARG A 284 -30.16 4.04 7.98
C ARG A 284 -29.22 4.91 8.80
N ALA A 285 -29.73 5.74 9.71
CA ALA A 285 -28.91 6.40 10.72
C ALA A 285 -28.18 5.36 11.59
N THR A 286 -28.84 4.25 11.94
CA THR A 286 -28.18 3.11 12.59
C THR A 286 -27.10 2.48 11.71
N ARG A 287 -27.34 2.31 10.40
CA ARG A 287 -26.34 1.75 9.47
C ARG A 287 -25.12 2.68 9.29
N LEU A 288 -25.32 3.98 9.16
CA LEU A 288 -24.24 4.97 9.09
C LEU A 288 -23.45 5.02 10.40
N HIS A 289 -24.13 4.90 11.56
CA HIS A 289 -23.46 4.78 12.85
C HIS A 289 -22.67 3.47 12.97
N THR A 290 -23.16 2.35 12.43
CA THR A 290 -22.40 1.10 12.36
C THR A 290 -21.18 1.25 11.46
N VAL A 291 -21.28 1.88 10.29
CA VAL A 291 -20.12 2.15 9.43
C VAL A 291 -19.13 3.11 10.12
N LEU A 292 -19.60 4.14 10.82
CA LEU A 292 -18.73 5.04 11.58
C LEU A 292 -18.03 4.33 12.75
N LEU A 293 -18.72 3.41 13.43
CA LEU A 293 -18.13 2.58 14.49
C LEU A 293 -17.14 1.57 13.91
N ASP A 294 -17.47 0.92 12.79
CA ASP A 294 -16.60 -0.03 12.10
C ASP A 294 -15.34 0.69 11.58
N VAL A 295 -15.46 1.87 10.96
CA VAL A 295 -14.32 2.69 10.51
C VAL A 295 -13.51 3.23 11.69
N GLY A 296 -14.13 3.60 12.80
CA GLY A 296 -13.44 4.01 14.03
C GLY A 296 -12.66 2.87 14.69
N GLU A 297 -13.22 1.65 14.71
CA GLU A 297 -12.56 0.46 15.25
C GLU A 297 -11.48 -0.09 14.29
N LEU A 298 -11.66 0.11 12.98
CA LEU A 298 -10.74 -0.37 11.94
C LEU A 298 -9.57 0.58 11.66
N THR A 299 -9.77 1.91 11.71
CA THR A 299 -8.65 2.86 11.72
C THR A 299 -7.74 2.65 12.93
N GLU A 300 -8.30 2.20 14.07
CA GLU A 300 -7.53 1.77 15.22
C GLU A 300 -6.79 0.43 14.98
N ARG A 301 -7.29 -0.49 14.14
CA ARG A 301 -6.57 -1.72 13.74
C ARG A 301 -5.43 -1.44 12.76
N ALA A 302 -5.65 -0.59 11.75
CA ALA A 302 -4.64 -0.15 10.78
C ALA A 302 -3.45 0.54 11.47
N ASP A 303 -3.74 1.50 12.36
CA ASP A 303 -2.71 2.20 13.13
C ASP A 303 -2.01 1.27 14.15
N ASN A 304 -2.57 0.10 14.48
CA ASN A 304 -2.02 -0.84 15.47
C ASN A 304 -1.28 -2.06 14.87
N ALA A 305 -1.38 -2.35 13.57
CA ALA A 305 -0.80 -3.54 12.95
C ALA A 305 0.74 -3.58 13.04
N ILE A 306 1.40 -2.41 13.02
CA ILE A 306 2.81 -2.24 13.36
C ILE A 306 2.97 -1.38 14.61
N LYS A 307 2.88 -2.04 15.78
CA LYS A 307 3.16 -1.41 17.08
C LYS A 307 4.64 -1.18 17.39
N PHE A 308 5.56 -1.61 16.54
CA PHE A 308 6.99 -1.55 16.82
C PHE A 308 7.80 -1.22 15.57
N LEU A 309 7.83 0.06 15.20
CA LEU A 309 9.02 0.64 14.58
C LEU A 309 10.10 0.61 15.65
N SER A 310 10.92 -0.44 15.63
CA SER A 310 11.77 -0.79 16.80
C SER A 310 12.94 0.18 17.00
N ASP A 311 13.15 1.11 16.07
CA ASP A 311 14.16 2.16 16.17
C ASP A 311 13.75 3.45 15.42
N MET A 312 14.54 4.51 15.64
CA MET A 312 14.34 5.82 15.02
C MET A 312 14.50 5.78 13.50
N PHE A 313 15.35 4.90 12.96
CA PHE A 313 15.58 4.82 11.52
C PHE A 313 14.36 4.29 10.79
N SER A 314 13.82 3.17 11.24
CA SER A 314 12.61 2.54 10.73
C SER A 314 11.45 3.52 10.75
N ALA A 315 11.31 4.29 11.82
CA ALA A 315 10.26 5.31 11.91
C ALA A 315 10.40 6.44 10.87
N ARG A 316 11.63 6.91 10.62
CA ARG A 316 11.88 7.90 9.56
C ARG A 316 11.66 7.30 8.18
N LEU A 317 12.14 6.08 7.95
CA LEU A 317 11.98 5.36 6.69
C LEU A 317 10.50 5.15 6.36
N TYR A 318 9.71 4.67 7.32
CA TYR A 318 8.26 4.53 7.19
C TYR A 318 7.59 5.87 6.88
N LYS A 319 7.96 6.95 7.58
CA LYS A 319 7.40 8.28 7.31
C LYS A 319 7.67 8.74 5.88
N VAL A 320 8.88 8.52 5.36
CA VAL A 320 9.21 8.84 3.97
C VAL A 320 8.42 7.94 3.01
N ALA A 321 8.34 6.64 3.30
CA ALA A 321 7.59 5.68 2.49
C ALA A 321 6.10 6.05 2.41
N ALA A 322 5.44 6.20 3.55
CA ALA A 322 4.02 6.54 3.64
C ALA A 322 3.68 7.87 2.95
N SER A 323 4.59 8.85 2.97
CA SER A 323 4.40 10.11 2.24
C SER A 323 4.59 9.94 0.73
N LYS A 324 5.59 9.18 0.29
CA LYS A 324 5.92 9.05 -1.15
C LYS A 324 5.01 8.08 -1.89
N ILE A 325 4.50 7.06 -1.22
CA ILE A 325 3.54 6.07 -1.74
C ILE A 325 2.12 6.65 -1.76
N GLY A 326 1.84 7.73 -1.01
CA GLY A 326 0.51 8.36 -0.99
C GLY A 326 -0.43 7.89 0.14
N VAL A 327 0.08 7.12 1.10
CA VAL A 327 -0.69 6.67 2.29
C VAL A 327 -1.26 7.87 3.05
N THR A 328 -0.47 8.93 3.20
CA THR A 328 -0.89 10.12 3.96
C THR A 328 -2.05 10.85 3.26
N ASP A 329 -1.98 10.98 1.94
CA ASP A 329 -3.00 11.68 1.15
C ASP A 329 -4.35 10.96 1.22
N TYR A 330 -4.35 9.63 1.09
CA TYR A 330 -5.57 8.83 1.25
C TYR A 330 -6.08 8.80 2.69
N LYS A 331 -5.19 8.77 3.69
CA LYS A 331 -5.58 8.89 5.11
C LYS A 331 -6.32 10.20 5.36
N ASP A 332 -5.81 11.32 4.85
CA ASP A 332 -6.44 12.63 5.03
C ASP A 332 -7.78 12.72 4.28
N LEU A 333 -7.88 12.14 3.08
CA LEU A 333 -9.13 12.05 2.32
C LEU A 333 -10.21 11.25 3.07
N VAL A 334 -9.84 10.09 3.62
CA VAL A 334 -10.73 9.26 4.44
C VAL A 334 -11.19 10.03 5.68
N ASN A 335 -10.28 10.70 6.40
CA ASN A 335 -10.61 11.51 7.57
C ASN A 335 -11.65 12.60 7.24
N GLN A 336 -11.48 13.28 6.10
CA GLN A 336 -12.43 14.29 5.63
C GLN A 336 -13.81 13.67 5.30
N LYS A 337 -13.84 12.48 4.67
CA LYS A 337 -15.08 11.76 4.38
C LYS A 337 -15.79 11.29 5.64
N VAL A 338 -15.05 10.79 6.64
CA VAL A 338 -15.61 10.44 7.96
C VAL A 338 -16.25 11.65 8.61
N HIS A 339 -15.55 12.80 8.64
CA HIS A 339 -16.11 14.03 9.20
C HIS A 339 -17.40 14.46 8.48
N THR A 340 -17.41 14.39 7.15
CA THR A 340 -18.60 14.69 6.34
C THR A 340 -19.76 13.73 6.65
N ALA A 341 -19.47 12.43 6.83
CA ALA A 341 -20.46 11.43 7.21
C ALA A 341 -21.04 11.71 8.62
N GLU A 342 -20.22 12.14 9.58
CA GLU A 342 -20.67 12.55 10.91
C GLU A 342 -21.59 13.78 10.87
N GLU A 343 -21.25 14.80 10.08
CA GLU A 343 -22.09 15.99 9.89
C GLU A 343 -23.45 15.63 9.28
N LEU A 344 -23.44 14.78 8.25
CA LEU A 344 -24.67 14.31 7.60
C LEU A 344 -25.53 13.46 8.54
N TYR A 345 -24.90 12.60 9.35
CA TYR A 345 -25.59 11.85 10.41
C TYR A 345 -26.28 12.79 11.40
N ARG A 346 -25.56 13.79 11.92
CA ARG A 346 -26.11 14.79 12.85
C ARG A 346 -27.27 15.55 12.23
N PHE A 347 -27.13 16.00 10.98
CA PHE A 347 -28.21 16.66 10.24
C PHE A 347 -29.45 15.77 10.10
N MET A 348 -29.29 14.49 9.77
CA MET A 348 -30.40 13.55 9.67
C MET A 348 -31.10 13.33 11.02
N VAL A 349 -30.33 13.24 12.11
CA VAL A 349 -30.85 13.10 13.47
C VAL A 349 -31.60 14.37 13.90
N ASP A 350 -31.05 15.56 13.62
CA ASP A 350 -31.70 16.84 13.91
C ASP A 350 -32.99 17.04 13.13
N GLN A 351 -33.02 16.67 11.84
CA GLN A 351 -34.24 16.64 11.03
C GLN A 351 -35.30 15.70 11.61
N PHE A 352 -34.88 14.53 12.13
CA PHE A 352 -35.79 13.60 12.80
C PHE A 352 -36.37 14.21 14.11
N HIS A 353 -35.55 14.90 14.90
CA HIS A 353 -36.00 15.58 16.12
C HIS A 353 -36.90 16.79 15.83
N GLN A 354 -36.59 17.62 14.83
CA GLN A 354 -37.46 18.71 14.36
C GLN A 354 -38.79 18.18 13.82
N SER A 355 -38.78 17.04 13.12
CA SER A 355 -40.03 16.41 12.65
C SER A 355 -40.93 15.96 13.81
N ARG A 356 -40.36 15.46 14.93
CA ARG A 356 -41.13 15.15 16.13
C ARG A 356 -41.74 16.40 16.77
N ALA A 357 -40.99 17.51 16.80
CA ALA A 357 -41.51 18.79 17.28
C ALA A 357 -42.67 19.29 16.41
N PHE A 358 -42.53 19.21 15.07
CA PHE A 358 -43.60 19.58 14.13
C PHE A 358 -44.86 18.70 14.26
N VAL A 359 -44.71 17.39 14.46
CA VAL A 359 -45.87 16.50 14.69
C VAL A 359 -46.55 16.81 16.02
N LEU A 360 -45.79 17.13 17.08
CA LEU A 360 -46.35 17.60 18.35
C LEU A 360 -47.10 18.92 18.18
N GLU A 361 -46.52 19.87 17.46
CA GLU A 361 -47.15 21.16 17.16
C GLU A 361 -48.42 21.00 16.32
N LEU A 362 -48.37 20.20 15.25
CA LEU A 362 -49.52 19.88 14.43
C LEU A 362 -50.60 19.13 15.22
N MET A 363 -50.22 18.23 16.13
CA MET A 363 -51.17 17.54 17.00
C MET A 363 -51.84 18.52 17.98
N ILE A 364 -51.09 19.47 18.56
CA ILE A 364 -51.65 20.54 19.38
C ILE A 364 -52.64 21.38 18.56
N VAL A 365 -52.27 21.78 17.34
CA VAL A 365 -53.14 22.55 16.43
C VAL A 365 -54.41 21.76 16.08
N ILE A 366 -54.30 20.47 15.78
CA ILE A 366 -55.45 19.59 15.49
C ILE A 366 -56.36 19.47 16.71
N ILE A 367 -55.81 19.26 17.91
CA ILE A 367 -56.58 19.24 19.16
C ILE A 367 -57.33 20.56 19.35
N LEU A 368 -56.67 21.69 19.14
CA LEU A 368 -57.25 23.04 19.24
C LEU A 368 -58.41 23.25 18.25
N ILE A 369 -58.26 22.76 17.02
CA ILE A 369 -59.32 22.82 15.99
C ILE A 369 -60.51 21.95 16.39
N ILE A 370 -60.27 20.73 16.90
CA ILE A 370 -61.33 19.83 17.36
C ILE A 370 -62.12 20.46 18.53
N ASP A 371 -61.42 21.02 19.52
CA ASP A 371 -62.03 21.73 20.65
C ASP A 371 -62.84 22.94 20.19
N LEU A 372 -62.31 23.73 19.26
CA LEU A 372 -63.01 24.88 18.69
C LEU A 372 -64.30 24.46 17.97
N ILE A 373 -64.25 23.40 17.17
CA ILE A 373 -65.43 22.85 16.49
C ILE A 373 -66.46 22.34 17.50
N TRP A 374 -66.02 21.68 18.58
CA TRP A 374 -66.90 21.24 19.66
C TRP A 374 -67.53 22.42 20.40
N LEU A 375 -66.77 23.47 20.69
CA LEU A 375 -67.25 24.71 21.30
C LEU A 375 -68.35 25.37 20.44
N PHE A 376 -68.20 25.34 19.11
CA PHE A 376 -69.19 25.92 18.19
C PHE A 376 -70.37 24.99 17.85
N LYS A 377 -70.23 23.66 17.98
CA LYS A 377 -71.31 22.68 17.73
C LYS A 377 -72.09 22.26 18.98
N GLY A 378 -71.57 22.50 20.19
CA GLY A 378 -72.21 22.18 21.47
C GLY A 378 -72.98 23.37 22.07
N SER A 379 -74.29 23.36 21.86
CA SER A 379 -75.29 24.38 22.24
C SER A 379 -75.47 24.60 23.75
N LYS A 380 -75.95 25.82 24.09
CA LYS A 380 -76.66 26.31 25.30
C LYS A 380 -76.62 25.45 26.58
N PRO A 381 -76.26 26.04 27.75
CA PRO A 381 -76.41 25.35 29.03
C PRO A 381 -77.89 25.07 29.31
N ILE A 382 -78.15 23.95 30.00
CA ILE A 382 -79.44 23.67 30.65
C ILE A 382 -79.77 24.78 31.62
#